data_AF-A0A970CQF7-F1
#
_entry.id   AF-A0A970CQF7-F1
#
_cell.length_a   1.000
_cell.length_b   1.000
_cell.length_c   1.000
_cell.angle_alpha   90.00
_cell.angle_beta   90.00
_cell.angle_gamma   90.00
#
_symmetry.space_group_name_H-M   'P 1'
#
loop_
_entity.id
_entity.type
_entity.pdbx_description
1 polymer ?
#
loop_
_entity_poly.entity_id
_entity_poly.type
_entity_poly.pdbx_seq_one_letter_code
_entity_poly.pdbx_strand_id
1 'polypeptide(L)' 'MNIYKAIWKVIGGRPWTYILRDIWHKYEGLCIIALVAFGALLGHHFWPQLLWLFVTFTAGYIAGHLFWGKEYIPDQKGDE' A
#
# COMPACT_ATOMS: atom_id res chain seq x y z
N MET A 1 14.29 -21.72 6.47
CA MET A 1 14.22 -21.14 5.11
C MET A 1 13.11 -20.09 5.11
N ASN A 2 13.43 -18.81 4.92
CA ASN A 2 12.42 -17.75 4.96
C ASN A 2 11.66 -17.74 3.62
N ILE A 3 10.47 -18.33 3.60
CA ILE A 3 9.65 -18.51 2.40
C ILE A 3 9.37 -17.17 1.73
N TYR A 4 9.08 -16.13 2.52
CA TYR A 4 8.91 -14.77 2.02
C TYR A 4 10.14 -14.29 1.24
N LYS A 5 11.34 -14.50 1.79
CA LYS A 5 12.63 -14.15 1.15
C LYS A 5 12.89 -14.89 -0.15
N ALA A 6 12.52 -16.17 -0.22
CA ALA A 6 12.66 -16.94 -1.44
C ALA A 6 11.73 -16.41 -2.55
N ILE A 7 10.49 -16.09 -2.20
CA ILE A 7 9.47 -15.63 -3.15
C ILE A 7 9.85 -14.29 -3.77
N TRP A 8 10.24 -13.28 -2.97
CA TRP A 8 10.58 -11.97 -3.54
C TRP A 8 11.95 -11.94 -4.22
N LYS A 9 12.89 -12.85 -3.89
CA LYS A 9 14.13 -12.99 -4.67
C LYS A 9 13.86 -13.48 -6.09
N VAL A 10 12.89 -14.38 -6.26
CA VAL A 10 12.47 -14.89 -7.58
C VAL A 10 11.57 -13.90 -8.30
N ILE A 11 10.66 -13.25 -7.56
CA ILE A 11 9.64 -12.35 -8.10
C ILE A 11 9.94 -10.92 -7.65
N GLY A 12 10.54 -10.13 -8.54
CA GLY A 12 10.79 -8.70 -8.33
C GLY A 12 12.16 -8.35 -7.78
N GLY A 13 12.97 -9.31 -7.35
CA GLY A 13 14.40 -9.15 -7.00
C GLY A 13 14.69 -8.29 -5.76
N ARG A 14 13.66 -7.71 -5.14
CA ARG A 14 13.73 -6.92 -3.89
C ARG A 14 12.46 -7.15 -3.07
N PRO A 15 12.47 -6.89 -1.75
CA PRO A 15 11.28 -7.04 -0.93
C PRO A 15 10.09 -6.26 -1.50
N TRP A 16 8.94 -6.92 -1.57
CA TRP A 16 7.72 -6.33 -2.14
C TRP A 16 7.26 -5.07 -1.41
N THR A 17 7.63 -4.92 -0.14
CA THR A 17 7.41 -3.68 0.62
C THR A 17 8.05 -2.47 -0.06
N TYR A 18 9.27 -2.59 -0.57
CA TYR A 18 9.94 -1.52 -1.30
C TYR A 18 9.35 -1.32 -2.70
N ILE A 19 8.95 -2.39 -3.39
CA ILE A 19 8.26 -2.27 -4.68
C ILE A 19 6.95 -1.50 -4.53
N LEU A 20 6.12 -1.88 -3.56
CA LEU A 20 4.85 -1.23 -3.26
C LEU A 20 5.05 0.21 -2.80
N ARG A 21 6.10 0.48 -2.01
CA ARG A 21 6.45 1.84 -1.60
C ARG A 21 6.84 2.73 -2.78
N ASP A 22 7.60 2.21 -3.74
CA ASP A 22 7.99 2.97 -4.92
C ASP A 22 6.79 3.23 -5.84
N ILE A 23 5.89 2.24 -5.99
CA ILE A 23 4.62 2.41 -6.71
C ILE A 23 3.75 3.46 -6.03
N TRP A 24 3.68 3.43 -4.70
CA TRP A 24 2.93 4.39 -3.91
C TRP A 24 3.44 5.82 -4.12
N HIS A 25 4.73 6.08 -3.95
CA HIS A 25 5.26 7.44 -4.14
C HIS A 25 5.18 7.92 -5.59
N LYS A 26 5.21 7.00 -6.57
CA LYS A 26 5.11 7.36 -7.99
C LYS A 26 3.67 7.60 -8.47
N TYR A 27 2.71 6.87 -7.90
CA TYR A 27 1.34 6.80 -8.39
C TYR A 27 0.30 6.90 -7.27
N GLU A 28 0.58 7.69 -6.24
CA GLU A 28 -0.20 7.76 -5.01
C GLU A 28 -1.71 7.93 -5.25
N GLY A 29 -2.09 8.88 -6.11
CA GLY A 29 -3.50 9.08 -6.47
C GLY A 29 -4.14 7.86 -7.15
N LEU A 30 -3.42 7.17 -8.04
CA LEU A 30 -3.91 5.95 -8.68
C LEU A 30 -4.01 4.79 -7.69
N CYS A 31 -3.07 4.68 -6.75
CA CYS A 31 -3.13 3.68 -5.68
C CYS A 31 -4.38 3.89 -4.82
N ILE A 32 -4.67 5.14 -4.44
CA ILE A 32 -5.88 5.49 -3.69
C ILE A 32 -7.13 5.16 -4.51
N ILE A 33 -7.21 5.56 -5.79
CA ILE A 33 -8.36 5.25 -6.66
C ILE A 33 -8.57 3.74 -6.80
N ALA A 34 -7.48 2.97 -6.97
CA ALA A 34 -7.55 1.51 -7.08
C ALA A 34 -8.05 0.86 -5.78
N LEU A 35 -7.58 1.32 -4.62
CA LEU A 35 -8.04 0.88 -3.31
C LEU A 35 -9.53 1.19 -3.09
N VAL A 36 -9.96 2.40 -3.46
CA VAL A 36 -11.35 2.84 -3.42
C VAL A 36 -12.23 1.98 -4.34
N ALA A 37 -11.82 1.80 -5.60
CA ALA A 37 -12.57 0.99 -6.57
C ALA A 37 -12.67 -0.47 -6.13
N PHE A 38 -11.59 -1.04 -5.60
CA PHE A 38 -11.59 -2.39 -5.05
C PHE A 38 -12.51 -2.50 -3.83
N GLY A 39 -12.47 -1.52 -2.91
CA GLY A 39 -13.37 -1.43 -1.77
C GLY A 39 -14.84 -1.31 -2.18
N ALA A 40 -15.15 -0.54 -3.23
CA ALA A 40 -16.50 -0.40 -3.77
C ALA A 40 -16.99 -1.69 -4.47
N LEU A 41 -16.12 -2.36 -5.23
CA LEU A 41 -16.43 -3.65 -5.87
C LEU A 41 -16.74 -4.74 -4.84
N LEU A 42 -15.94 -4.84 -3.77
CA LEU A 42 -16.21 -5.75 -2.65
C LEU A 42 -17.40 -5.29 -1.79
N GLY A 43 -17.58 -3.97 -1.67
CA GLY A 43 -18.61 -3.30 -0.90
C GLY A 43 -20.01 -3.34 -1.53
N HIS A 44 -20.18 -4.01 -2.66
CA HIS A 44 -21.50 -4.18 -3.29
C HIS A 44 -22.53 -4.87 -2.36
N HIS A 45 -22.04 -5.57 -1.32
CA HIS A 45 -22.84 -6.16 -0.24
C HIS A 45 -22.92 -5.30 1.04
N PHE A 46 -22.06 -4.28 1.19
CA PHE A 46 -21.84 -3.48 2.41
C PHE A 46 -21.95 -1.97 2.15
N TRP A 47 -22.88 -1.57 1.29
CA TRP A 47 -23.08 -0.19 0.87
C TRP A 47 -23.20 0.83 2.04
N PRO A 48 -23.91 0.55 3.14
CA PRO A 48 -23.96 1.45 4.30
C PRO A 48 -22.61 1.70 4.98
N GLN A 49 -21.69 0.74 4.91
CA GLN A 49 -20.38 0.78 5.57
C GLN A 49 -19.32 1.48 4.72
N LEU A 50 -19.58 1.68 3.42
CA LEU A 50 -18.61 2.25 2.47
C LEU A 50 -18.19 3.67 2.85
N LEU A 51 -19.12 4.51 3.31
CA LEU A 51 -18.81 5.87 3.79
C LEU A 51 -17.90 5.84 5.02
N TRP A 52 -18.16 4.95 5.97
CA TRP A 52 -17.32 4.78 7.16
C TRP A 52 -15.94 4.23 6.81
N LEU A 53 -15.87 3.31 5.83
CA LEU A 53 -14.61 2.82 5.29
C LEU A 53 -13.78 3.96 4.69
N PHE A 54 -14.38 4.87 3.91
CA PHE A 54 -13.65 6.02 3.37
C PHE A 54 -13.15 6.95 4.46
N VAL A 55 -14.00 7.32 5.43
CA VAL A 55 -13.60 8.22 6.52
C VAL A 55 -12.47 7.62 7.35
N THR A 56 -12.58 6.33 7.71
CA THR A 56 -11.55 5.64 8.49
C THR A 56 -10.27 5.43 7.70
N PHE A 57 -10.36 5.09 6.41
CA PHE A 57 -9.21 4.95 5.52
C PHE A 57 -8.49 6.29 5.33
N THR A 58 -9.22 7.38 5.06
CA THR A 58 -8.65 8.72 4.90
C THR A 58 -8.00 9.19 6.20
N ALA A 59 -8.64 8.99 7.35
CA ALA A 59 -8.05 9.33 8.64
C ALA A 59 -6.78 8.52 8.93
N GLY A 60 -6.79 7.21 8.64
CA GLY A 60 -5.62 6.34 8.76
C GLY A 60 -4.49 6.71 7.80
N TYR A 61 -4.83 7.09 6.57
CA TYR A 61 -3.87 7.57 5.57
C TYR A 61 -3.21 8.87 5.99
N ILE A 62 -3.99 9.86 6.47
CA ILE A 62 -3.48 11.14 6.97
C ILE A 62 -2.59 10.91 8.20
N ALA A 63 -3.05 10.10 9.15
CA ALA A 63 -2.26 9.75 10.34
C ALA A 63 -0.96 9.04 9.94
N GLY A 64 -1.03 8.04 9.05
CA GLY A 64 0.14 7.32 8.55
C GLY A 64 1.16 8.25 7.89
N HIS A 65 0.70 9.22 7.09
CA HIS A 65 1.55 10.25 6.51
C HIS A 65 2.18 11.17 7.55
N LEU A 66 1.44 11.59 8.58
CA LEU A 66 1.96 12.42 9.66
C LEU A 66 3.04 11.70 10.50
N PHE A 67 2.99 10.37 10.59
CA PHE A 67 3.94 9.55 11.35
C PHE A 67 5.02 8.88 10.48
N TRP A 68 5.02 9.05 9.17
CA TRP A 68 6.07 8.51 8.28
C TRP A 68 7.33 9.38 8.32
N GLY A 69 8.08 9.28 9.42
CA GLY A 69 9.23 10.13 9.73
C GLY A 69 10.54 9.84 8.98
N LYS A 70 10.52 9.06 7.89
CA LYS A 70 11.73 8.74 7.10
C LYS A 70 11.54 9.19 5.67
N GLU A 71 12.48 9.99 5.17
CA GLU A 71 12.51 10.42 3.78
C GLU A 71 12.55 9.20 2.86
N TYR A 72 11.74 9.24 1.80
CA TYR A 72 11.65 8.15 0.84
C TYR A 72 12.97 8.03 0.05
N ILE A 73 13.51 6.81 -0.01
CA ILE A 73 14.68 6.47 -0.83
C ILE A 73 14.20 5.55 -1.96
N PRO A 74 14.32 5.97 -3.24
CA PRO A 74 13.92 5.16 -4.38
C PRO A 74 14.81 3.91 -4.52
N ASP A 75 14.20 2.81 -4.97
CA ASP A 75 14.89 1.54 -5.29
C ASP A 75 15.68 0.93 -4.12
N GLN A 76 15.21 1.15 -2.89
CA GLN A 76 15.84 0.59 -1.70
C GLN A 76 15.90 -0.94 -1.77
N LYS A 77 17.11 -1.49 -1.64
CA LYS A 77 17.33 -2.92 -1.47
C LYS A 77 17.16 -3.25 0.01
N GLY A 78 16.38 -4.29 0.31
CA GLY A 78 16.28 -4.76 1.69
C GLY A 78 17.58 -5.38 2.15
N ASP A 79 17.81 -5.32 3.47
CA ASP A 79 18.99 -5.91 4.08
C ASP A 79 19.11 -7.40 3.68
N GLU A 80 20.25 -7.76 3.12
CA GLU A 80 20.59 -9.13 2.70
C GLU A 80 20.76 -10.09 3.87
#